data_AF-A0A388QND6-F1
#
_entry.id   AF-A0A388QND6-F1
#
_cell.length_a   1.000
_cell.length_b   1.000
_cell.length_c   1.000
_cell.angle_alpha   90.00
_cell.angle_beta   90.00
_cell.angle_gamma   90.00
#
_symmetry.space_group_name_H-M   'P 1'
#
loop_
_entity.id
_entity.type
_entity.pdbx_description
1 polymer ?
#
loop_
_entity_poly.entity_id
_entity_poly.type
_entity_poly.pdbx_seq_one_letter_code
_entity_poly.pdbx_strand_id
1 'polypeptide(L)'
;MGGLVVGQEVARQLGVRFIFVEKENDKLVLRRNFTFRPGERVLVAEDVVTRGGRVQECLDILQAQGAQAVAVATLVDRSGGQTKFTVPFVSLLELTFPTYPADRLPPELAALPATKPGS
;
A
#
# COMPACT_ATOMS: atom_id res chain seq x y z
N MET A 1 -4.20 -7.64 0.40
CA MET A 1 -3.92 -8.92 -0.29
C MET A 1 -3.30 -8.69 -1.67
N GLY A 2 -3.59 -7.58 -2.37
CA GLY A 2 -3.00 -7.31 -3.69
C GLY A 2 -1.47 -7.21 -3.70
N GLY A 3 -0.87 -6.46 -2.78
CA GLY A 3 0.59 -6.29 -2.69
C GLY A 3 1.44 -7.55 -2.45
N LEU A 4 0.86 -8.70 -2.07
CA LEU A 4 1.66 -9.90 -1.76
C LEU A 4 2.45 -10.41 -2.97
N VAL A 5 1.82 -10.47 -4.14
CA VAL A 5 2.48 -10.99 -5.36
C VAL A 5 3.59 -10.04 -5.80
N VAL A 6 3.34 -8.73 -5.71
CA VAL A 6 4.33 -7.69 -6.03
C VAL A 6 5.52 -7.79 -5.09
N GLY A 7 5.28 -7.83 -3.77
CA GLY A 7 6.34 -7.92 -2.79
C GLY A 7 7.16 -9.21 -2.90
N GLN A 8 6.51 -10.35 -3.17
CA GLN A 8 7.20 -11.62 -3.37
C GLN A 8 8.10 -11.60 -4.61
N GLU A 9 7.61 -11.06 -5.74
CA GLU A 9 8.41 -10.99 -6.96
C GLU A 9 9.59 -10.02 -6.83
N VAL A 10 9.39 -8.86 -6.20
CA VAL A 10 10.48 -7.92 -5.89
C VAL A 10 11.52 -8.56 -4.99
N ALA A 11 11.10 -9.24 -3.91
CA ALA A 11 12.01 -9.93 -3.00
C ALA A 11 12.80 -11.04 -3.72
N ARG A 12 12.13 -11.81 -4.60
CA ARG A 12 12.76 -12.86 -5.41
C ARG A 12 13.84 -12.30 -6.34
N GLN A 13 13.57 -11.19 -7.03
CA GLN A 13 14.53 -10.55 -7.94
C GLN A 13 15.74 -9.96 -7.19
N LEU A 14 15.52 -9.47 -5.96
CA LEU A 14 16.58 -8.92 -5.12
C LEU A 14 17.35 -9.99 -4.32
N GLY A 15 16.91 -11.26 -4.35
CA GLY A 15 17.52 -12.33 -3.56
C GLY A 15 17.37 -12.15 -2.05
N VAL A 16 16.31 -11.49 -1.60
CA VAL A 16 16.03 -11.22 -0.18
C VAL A 16 14.79 -11.97 0.30
N ARG A 17 14.63 -12.06 1.63
CA ARG A 17 13.42 -12.67 2.21
C ARG A 17 12.18 -11.81 1.99
N PHE A 18 11.04 -12.47 1.86
CA PHE A 18 9.72 -11.83 1.79
C PHE A 18 8.95 -12.02 3.09
N ILE A 19 8.34 -10.94 3.56
CA ILE A 19 7.46 -10.88 4.75
C ILE A 19 6.23 -10.07 4.36
N PHE A 20 5.10 -10.36 4.97
CA PHE A 20 3.88 -9.58 4.83
C PHE A 20 3.15 -9.45 6.16
N VAL A 21 2.32 -8.41 6.24
CA VAL A 21 1.39 -8.16 7.33
C VAL A 21 -0.02 -8.54 6.88
N GLU A 22 -0.83 -9.00 7.83
CA GLU A 22 -2.18 -9.51 7.57
C GLU A 22 -3.22 -8.59 8.21
N LYS A 23 -4.45 -8.63 7.73
CA LYS A 23 -5.56 -7.86 8.31
C LYS A 23 -6.19 -8.66 9.45
N GLU A 24 -6.28 -8.08 10.64
CA GLU A 24 -7.04 -8.60 11.78
C GLU A 24 -7.83 -7.46 12.42
N ASN A 25 -9.15 -7.62 12.57
CA ASN A 25 -10.03 -6.59 13.15
C ASN A 25 -9.81 -5.18 12.54
N ASP A 26 -9.80 -5.12 11.22
CA ASP A 26 -9.57 -3.92 10.41
C ASP A 26 -8.18 -3.25 10.46
N LYS A 27 -7.25 -3.79 11.25
CA LYS A 27 -5.87 -3.30 11.35
C LYS A 27 -4.87 -4.27 10.73
N LEU A 28 -3.72 -3.78 10.30
CA LEU A 28 -2.59 -4.63 9.95
C LEU A 28 -1.89 -5.16 11.20
N VAL A 29 -1.52 -6.43 11.15
CA VAL A 29 -0.79 -7.13 12.20
C VAL A 29 0.33 -8.00 11.60
N LEU A 30 1.45 -8.08 12.31
CA LEU A 30 2.53 -9.01 11.98
C LEU A 30 2.21 -10.38 12.60
N ARG A 31 2.15 -11.42 11.77
CA ARG A 31 1.83 -12.80 12.20
C ARG A 31 2.94 -13.78 11.78
N ARG A 32 2.64 -15.07 11.87
CA ARG A 32 3.48 -16.18 11.35
C ARG A 32 4.88 -16.25 11.96
N ASN A 33 5.02 -15.70 13.16
CA ASN A 33 6.29 -15.61 13.89
C ASN A 33 7.39 -14.92 13.07
N PHE A 34 7.01 -14.00 12.17
CA PHE A 34 7.99 -13.16 11.50
C PHE A 34 8.69 -12.27 12.53
N THR A 35 10.01 -12.18 12.42
CA THR A 35 10.85 -11.36 13.28
C THR A 35 11.80 -10.53 12.42
N PHE A 36 12.17 -9.38 12.95
CA PHE A 36 13.16 -8.49 12.37
C PHE A 36 14.38 -8.41 13.27
N ARG A 37 15.56 -8.29 12.66
CA ARG A 37 16.76 -7.91 13.41
C ARG A 37 16.72 -6.40 13.67
N PRO A 38 17.25 -5.92 14.80
CA PRO A 38 17.39 -4.48 15.02
C PRO A 38 18.14 -3.81 13.86
N GLY A 39 17.56 -2.74 13.30
CA GLY A 39 18.10 -2.00 12.16
C GLY A 39 17.98 -2.74 10.81
N GLU A 40 17.25 -3.85 10.74
CA GLU A 40 17.08 -4.56 9.47
C GLU A 40 16.37 -3.67 8.44
N ARG A 41 17.00 -3.53 7.28
CA ARG A 41 16.49 -2.68 6.19
C ARG A 41 15.35 -3.37 5.46
N VAL A 42 14.22 -2.68 5.34
CA VAL A 42 13.00 -3.22 4.73
C VAL A 42 12.50 -2.29 3.63
N LEU A 43 12.26 -2.85 2.44
CA LEU A 43 11.52 -2.19 1.37
C LEU A 43 10.04 -2.59 1.51
N VAL A 44 9.15 -1.61 1.64
CA VAL A 44 7.71 -1.86 1.60
C VAL A 44 7.25 -1.85 0.15
N ALA A 45 6.61 -2.93 -0.29
CA ALA A 45 6.09 -3.05 -1.65
C ALA A 45 4.56 -3.21 -1.63
N GLU A 46 3.86 -2.44 -2.46
CA GLU A 46 2.40 -2.51 -2.64
C GLU A 46 2.00 -2.49 -4.11
N ASP A 47 0.82 -3.02 -4.43
CA ASP A 47 0.28 -2.97 -5.79
C ASP A 47 -0.26 -1.57 -6.12
N VAL A 48 -1.16 -1.05 -5.29
CA VAL A 48 -1.81 0.25 -5.49
C VAL A 48 -1.87 1.03 -4.19
N VAL A 49 -1.38 2.27 -4.19
CA VAL A 49 -1.55 3.21 -3.09
C VAL A 49 -2.69 4.17 -3.41
N THR A 50 -3.70 4.25 -2.53
CA THR A 50 -4.78 5.25 -2.62
C THR A 50 -4.55 6.37 -1.61
N ARG A 51 -5.03 6.21 -0.37
CA ARG A 51 -4.80 7.17 0.72
C ARG A 51 -3.49 6.90 1.47
N GLY A 52 -2.86 5.74 1.26
CA GLY A 52 -1.63 5.33 1.93
C GLY A 52 -1.79 4.80 3.36
N GLY A 53 -3.00 4.76 3.94
CA GLY A 53 -3.20 4.33 5.33
C GLY A 53 -2.63 2.95 5.66
N ARG A 54 -2.78 1.96 4.76
CA ARG A 54 -2.22 0.62 4.95
C ARG A 54 -0.71 0.56 4.87
N VAL A 55 -0.11 1.38 4.00
CA VAL A 55 1.34 1.53 3.97
C VAL A 55 1.82 2.16 5.27
N GLN A 56 1.13 3.18 5.78
CA GLN A 56 1.49 3.81 7.05
C GLN A 56 1.42 2.83 8.22
N GLU A 57 0.33 2.05 8.34
CA GLU A 57 0.23 0.99 9.35
C GLU A 57 1.38 -0.02 9.26
N CYS A 58 1.82 -0.37 8.05
CA CYS A 58 2.97 -1.25 7.84
C CYS A 58 4.29 -0.59 8.31
N LEU A 59 4.51 0.68 8.00
CA LEU A 59 5.68 1.44 8.46
C LEU A 59 5.72 1.52 9.99
N ASP A 60 4.58 1.76 10.64
CA ASP A 60 4.46 1.81 12.09
C ASP A 60 4.80 0.46 12.74
N ILE A 61 4.35 -0.66 12.13
CA ILE A 61 4.73 -2.02 12.57
C ILE A 61 6.24 -2.21 12.44
N LEU A 62 6.85 -1.83 11.32
CA LEU A 62 8.30 -1.98 11.12
C LEU A 62 9.09 -1.19 12.16
N GLN A 63 8.68 0.04 12.45
CA GLN A 63 9.30 0.87 13.49
C GLN A 63 9.17 0.21 14.87
N ALA A 64 7.99 -0.31 15.22
CA ALA A 64 7.75 -0.99 16.49
C ALA A 64 8.57 -2.29 16.63
N GLN A 65 8.91 -2.95 15.53
CA GLN A 65 9.77 -4.14 15.50
C GLN A 65 11.27 -3.79 15.45
N GLY A 66 11.64 -2.51 15.48
CA GLY A 66 13.04 -2.06 15.39
C GLY A 66 13.66 -2.22 14.01
N ALA A 67 12.84 -2.42 12.97
CA ALA A 67 13.28 -2.46 11.58
C ALA A 67 13.37 -1.04 10.99
N GLN A 68 14.16 -0.89 9.94
CA GLN A 68 14.32 0.37 9.22
C GLN A 68 13.68 0.27 7.84
N ALA A 69 12.51 0.89 7.68
CA ALA A 69 11.95 1.09 6.35
C ALA A 69 12.86 2.02 5.52
N VAL A 70 13.27 1.59 4.33
CA VAL A 70 14.17 2.39 3.46
C VAL A 70 13.44 3.13 2.35
N ALA A 71 12.29 2.60 1.92
CA ALA A 71 11.41 3.20 0.93
C ALA A 71 10.07 2.45 0.91
N VAL A 72 9.09 3.09 0.29
CA VAL A 72 7.85 2.46 -0.19
C VAL A 72 7.91 2.45 -1.72
N ALA A 73 7.71 1.29 -2.32
CA ALA A 73 7.59 1.12 -3.77
C ALA A 73 6.18 0.62 -4.12
N THR A 74 5.56 1.20 -5.15
CA THR A 74 4.27 0.75 -5.66
C THR A 74 4.20 0.71 -7.17
N LEU A 75 3.34 -0.14 -7.73
CA LEU A 75 3.08 -0.12 -9.16
C LEU A 75 2.26 1.11 -9.54
N VAL A 76 1.20 1.42 -8.79
CA VAL A 76 0.28 2.53 -9.10
C VAL A 76 0.02 3.42 -7.90
N ASP A 77 0.35 4.71 -8.01
CA ASP A 77 -0.09 5.74 -7.07
C ASP A 77 -1.39 6.40 -7.56
N ARG A 78 -2.43 6.32 -6.74
CA ARG A 78 -3.73 6.96 -6.92
C ARG A 78 -4.03 8.04 -5.89
N SER A 79 -3.03 8.46 -5.12
CA SER A 79 -3.17 9.48 -4.09
C SER A 79 -3.31 10.89 -4.62
N GLY A 80 -2.96 11.12 -5.90
CA GLY A 80 -2.89 12.46 -6.48
C GLY A 80 -1.87 13.36 -5.79
N GLY A 81 -0.76 12.79 -5.33
CA GLY A 81 0.31 13.49 -4.61
C GLY A 81 -0.03 13.87 -3.17
N GLN A 82 -1.19 13.45 -2.64
CA GLN A 82 -1.60 13.75 -1.26
C GLN A 82 -0.95 12.83 -0.23
N THR A 83 -0.55 11.63 -0.63
CA THR A 83 0.10 10.68 0.27
C THR A 83 1.59 10.98 0.39
N LYS A 84 2.05 11.18 1.62
CA LYS A 84 3.45 11.38 1.96
C LYS A 84 3.83 10.45 3.10
N PHE A 85 4.97 9.80 2.96
CA PHE A 85 5.56 8.96 4.01
C PHE A 85 6.83 9.61 4.53
N THR A 86 7.30 9.16 5.69
CA THR A 86 8.59 9.58 6.27
C THR A 86 9.80 9.01 5.53
N VAL A 87 9.55 8.09 4.61
CA VAL A 87 10.55 7.44 3.74
C VAL A 87 10.27 7.76 2.27
N PRO A 88 11.26 7.64 1.37
CA PRO A 88 11.04 7.81 -0.06
C PRO A 88 9.87 6.98 -0.57
N PHE A 89 9.02 7.60 -1.39
CA PHE A 89 7.90 6.95 -2.05
C PHE A 89 8.14 6.93 -3.54
N VAL A 90 8.13 5.74 -4.15
CA VAL A 90 8.40 5.53 -5.56
C VAL A 90 7.23 4.77 -6.18
N SER A 91 6.65 5.32 -7.25
CA SER A 91 5.61 4.70 -8.06
C SER A 91 6.12 4.48 -9.49
N LEU A 92 5.63 3.43 -10.16
CA LEU A 92 5.87 3.25 -11.61
C LEU A 92 4.89 4.06 -12.45
N LEU A 93 3.68 4.26 -11.93
CA LEU A 93 2.61 4.95 -12.60
C LEU A 93 1.81 5.79 -11.60
N GLU A 94 1.53 7.04 -11.97
CA GLU A 94 0.59 7.90 -11.26
C GLU A 94 -0.72 7.97 -12.04
N LEU A 95 -1.83 7.63 -11.39
CA LEU A 95 -3.17 7.65 -11.98
C LEU A 95 -4.17 8.28 -11.02
N THR A 96 -4.67 9.46 -11.38
CA THR A 96 -5.72 10.13 -10.60
C THR A 96 -6.99 10.22 -11.44
N PHE A 97 -8.13 9.91 -10.80
CA PHE A 97 -9.46 10.08 -11.38
C PHE A 97 -10.24 11.08 -10.53
N PRO A 98 -11.12 11.90 -11.14
CA PRO A 98 -12.00 12.75 -10.38
C PRO A 98 -12.93 11.89 -9.50
N THR A 99 -13.09 12.32 -8.24
CA THR A 99 -14.06 11.73 -7.32
C THR A 99 -15.20 12.72 -7.10
N TYR A 100 -16.42 12.21 -7.11
CA TYR A 100 -17.62 13.02 -6.97
C TYR A 100 -18.41 12.57 -5.74
N PRO A 101 -18.91 13.50 -4.93
CA PRO A 101 -19.98 13.21 -3.98
C PRO A 101 -21.21 12.63 -4.69
N ALA A 102 -21.93 11.74 -4.02
CA ALA A 102 -23.10 11.06 -4.61
C ALA A 102 -24.20 12.03 -5.06
N ASP A 103 -24.28 13.20 -4.42
CA ASP A 103 -25.22 14.29 -4.72
C ASP A 103 -24.69 15.33 -5.73
N ARG A 104 -23.44 15.18 -6.20
CA ARG A 104 -22.77 16.13 -7.10
C ARG A 104 -22.05 15.44 -8.25
N LEU A 105 -22.76 14.52 -8.91
CA LEU A 105 -22.29 13.87 -10.12
C LEU A 105 -22.51 14.74 -11.37
N PRO A 106 -21.59 14.71 -12.36
CA PRO A 106 -21.87 15.20 -13.70
C PRO A 106 -23.14 14.53 -14.27
N PRO A 107 -24.01 15.26 -15.01
CA PRO A 107 -25.27 14.73 -15.52
C PRO A 107 -25.12 13.42 -16.30
N GLU A 108 -24.04 13.30 -17.09
CA GLU A 108 -23.71 12.11 -17.87
C GLU A 108 -23.36 10.90 -17.00
N LEU A 109 -22.76 11.10 -15.82
CA LEU A 109 -22.47 10.02 -14.87
C LEU A 109 -23.69 9.68 -14.02
N ALA A 110 -24.51 10.68 -13.66
CA ALA A 110 -25.75 10.48 -12.89
C ALA A 110 -26.78 9.63 -13.65
N ALA A 111 -26.72 9.64 -14.99
CA ALA A 111 -27.58 8.83 -15.85
C ALA A 111 -27.15 7.34 -15.93
N LEU A 112 -25.94 7.00 -15.46
CA LEU A 112 -25.42 5.64 -15.51
C LEU A 112 -25.73 4.87 -14.22
N PRO A 113 -26.11 3.59 -14.29
CA PRO A 113 -26.32 2.77 -13.10
C PRO A 113 -25.00 2.58 -12.35
N ALA A 114 -24.98 2.93 -11.07
CA ALA A 114 -23.81 2.74 -10.22
C ALA A 114 -23.54 1.24 -10.02
N THR A 115 -22.32 0.81 -10.33
CA THR A 115 -21.85 -0.56 -10.08
C THR A 115 -20.67 -0.53 -9.12
N LYS A 116 -20.63 -1.47 -8.16
CA LYS A 116 -19.44 -1.69 -7.33
C LYS A 116 -18.55 -2.75 -8.01
N PRO A 117 -17.40 -2.39 -8.58
CA PRO A 117 -16.47 -3.38 -9.11
C PRO A 117 -15.73 -4.06 -7.96
N GLY A 118 -15.73 -5.39 -7.95
CA GLY A 118 -15.01 -6.19 -6.97
C GLY A 118 -15.59 -6.18 -5.55
N SER A 119 -14.84 -6.76 -4.61
CA SER A 119 -15.23 -7.05 -3.22
C SER A 119 -15.10 -5.85 -2.28
#